data_AF-A0A6A3I029-F1
#
_entry.id   AF-A0A6A3I029-F1
#
_cell.length_a   1.000
_cell.length_b   1.000
_cell.length_c   1.000
_cell.angle_alpha   90.00
_cell.angle_beta   90.00
_cell.angle_gamma   90.00
#
_symmetry.space_group_name_H-M   'P 1'
#
loop_
_entity.id
_entity.type
_entity.pdbx_description
1 polymer ?
#
loop_
_entity_poly.entity_id
_entity_poly.type
_entity_poly.pdbx_seq_one_letter_code
_entity_poly.pdbx_strand_id
1 'polypeptide(L)'
;MSAELAVEELLSRRPVDASTLRWFLDAVSARYALGPSNRVARKASLRFSRSFCELLLDASDADLAKRFFRDYCPRLGNLHGNDTIIPVIIKVVKAFAWGDVDEALLDVLGNRTGMFQYETPGDSEMELLLQVADAVDDAGARQDLIKMAAGKDLKLRTFNDVDMFWKHVILPSDAQVFKAMADKILKKEPSELGPFVECFSKYVDKRDTTGKFAVLEEIASKRMGWLKEEIERLDKFDKTFSWKMPYAEDPENPAIEEFLRGPEESMTTEDVKKFADIHDAKEFINSYKEENLYEASCNMQAVDGDEPFVTITKTREWFDNAQNKLARYRDELAKLTEHFNGPPKKARRD
;
A
#
# COMPACT_ATOMS: atom_id res chain seq x y z
N MET A 1 -23.27 1.52 23.74
CA MET A 1 -23.40 1.36 22.28
C MET A 1 -22.43 2.33 21.63
N SER A 2 -21.62 1.89 20.66
CA SER A 2 -20.72 2.76 19.89
C SER A 2 -21.46 3.40 18.72
N ALA A 3 -20.86 4.42 18.07
CA ALA A 3 -21.42 4.99 16.85
C ALA A 3 -21.54 3.94 15.72
N GLU A 4 -20.58 3.01 15.63
CA GLU A 4 -20.56 1.92 14.65
C GLU A 4 -21.72 0.95 14.82
N LEU A 5 -21.96 0.48 16.05
CA LEU A 5 -23.09 -0.41 16.33
C LEU A 5 -24.43 0.29 16.08
N ALA A 6 -24.51 1.60 16.34
CA ALA A 6 -25.74 2.36 16.12
C ALA A 6 -26.06 2.52 14.63
N VAL A 7 -25.05 2.75 13.76
CA VAL A 7 -25.30 2.85 12.31
C VAL A 7 -25.56 1.48 11.69
N GLU A 8 -24.98 0.41 12.20
CA GLU A 8 -25.27 -0.95 11.76
C GLU A 8 -26.69 -1.40 12.14
N GLU A 9 -27.15 -1.04 13.33
CA GLU A 9 -28.54 -1.25 13.73
C GLU A 9 -29.52 -0.43 12.88
N LEU A 10 -29.11 0.75 12.41
CA LEU A 10 -29.92 1.51 11.47
C LEU A 10 -29.92 0.86 10.07
N LEU A 11 -28.77 0.33 9.64
CA LEU A 11 -28.60 -0.40 8.39
C LEU A 11 -29.42 -1.70 8.35
N SER A 12 -29.64 -2.37 9.48
CA SER A 12 -30.50 -3.57 9.55
C SER A 12 -31.99 -3.27 9.36
N ARG A 13 -32.39 -2.00 9.47
CA ARG A 13 -33.78 -1.51 9.39
C ARG A 13 -34.11 -0.87 8.04
N ARG A 14 -33.29 -1.08 7.02
CA ARG A 14 -33.51 -0.54 5.66
C ARG A 14 -34.91 -0.88 5.13
N PRO A 15 -35.53 0.02 4.35
CA PRO A 15 -35.02 1.33 3.92
C PRO A 15 -35.18 2.40 5.02
N VAL A 16 -34.27 3.38 5.05
CA VAL A 16 -34.31 4.50 5.99
C VAL A 16 -34.37 5.81 5.22
N ASP A 17 -35.33 6.69 5.57
CA ASP A 17 -35.51 7.96 4.87
C ASP A 17 -34.47 9.02 5.29
N ALA A 18 -34.30 10.03 4.43
CA ALA A 18 -33.29 11.06 4.62
C ALA A 18 -33.49 11.91 5.88
N SER A 19 -34.72 12.08 6.37
CA SER A 19 -34.99 12.85 7.60
C SER A 19 -34.49 12.08 8.83
N THR A 20 -34.75 10.77 8.85
CA THR A 20 -34.25 9.87 9.88
C THR A 20 -32.72 9.82 9.90
N LEU A 21 -32.07 9.77 8.73
CA LEU A 21 -30.61 9.80 8.64
C LEU A 21 -29.98 11.13 9.07
N ARG A 22 -30.60 12.26 8.73
CA ARG A 22 -30.17 13.59 9.22
C ARG A 22 -30.22 13.68 10.73
N TRP A 23 -31.36 13.29 11.31
CA TRP A 23 -31.54 13.25 12.75
C TRP A 23 -30.51 12.32 13.42
N PHE A 24 -30.26 11.16 12.82
CA PHE A 24 -29.25 10.23 13.30
C PHE A 24 -27.85 10.87 13.32
N LEU A 25 -27.42 11.52 12.22
CA LEU A 25 -26.13 12.22 12.15
C LEU A 25 -26.00 13.32 13.22
N ASP A 26 -27.07 14.07 13.47
CA ASP A 26 -27.09 15.10 14.52
C ASP A 26 -26.95 14.47 15.91
N ALA A 27 -27.66 13.36 16.16
CA ALA A 27 -27.60 12.64 17.43
C ALA A 27 -26.22 12.01 17.68
N VAL A 28 -25.60 11.37 16.67
CA VAL A 28 -24.24 10.82 16.82
C VAL A 28 -23.18 11.92 16.88
N SER A 29 -23.36 13.03 16.17
CA SER A 29 -22.49 14.21 16.26
C SER A 29 -22.44 14.74 17.69
N ALA A 30 -23.60 14.98 18.31
CA ALA A 30 -23.69 15.47 19.68
C ALA A 30 -23.11 14.49 20.71
N ARG A 31 -23.31 13.19 20.51
CA ARG A 31 -22.89 12.16 21.48
C ARG A 31 -21.40 11.79 21.39
N TYR A 32 -20.83 11.81 20.18
CA TYR A 32 -19.47 11.30 19.92
C TYR A 32 -18.51 12.38 19.39
N ALA A 33 -18.93 13.64 19.35
CA ALA A 33 -18.15 14.77 18.85
C ALA A 33 -17.67 14.57 17.39
N LEU A 34 -18.55 14.02 16.54
CA LEU A 34 -18.32 13.88 15.11
C LEU A 34 -18.78 15.14 14.36
N GLY A 35 -18.01 15.65 13.38
CA GLY A 35 -18.47 16.71 12.48
C GLY A 35 -17.55 17.94 12.35
N PRO A 36 -18.07 19.12 11.94
CA PRO A 36 -17.26 20.23 11.42
C PRO A 36 -16.71 21.26 12.44
N SER A 37 -16.89 21.11 13.77
CA SER A 37 -16.38 22.05 14.81
C SER A 37 -16.51 21.41 16.21
N ASN A 38 -15.56 21.44 17.17
CA ASN A 38 -14.50 22.40 17.51
C ASN A 38 -13.27 21.69 18.14
N ARG A 39 -12.06 22.17 17.82
CA ARG A 39 -10.72 21.84 18.37
C ARG A 39 -10.21 20.39 18.29
N VAL A 40 -11.07 19.37 18.35
CA VAL A 40 -10.73 17.93 18.24
C VAL A 40 -11.87 17.17 17.55
N ALA A 41 -12.47 17.76 16.50
CA ALA A 41 -13.62 17.14 15.86
C ALA A 41 -13.19 15.82 15.18
N ARG A 42 -13.78 14.70 15.60
CA ARG A 42 -13.44 13.38 15.09
C ARG A 42 -14.20 13.13 13.79
N LYS A 43 -13.54 12.54 12.80
CA LYS A 43 -14.23 11.96 11.66
C LYS A 43 -14.77 10.58 12.04
N ALA A 44 -15.79 10.13 11.32
CA ALA A 44 -16.34 8.80 11.46
C ALA A 44 -15.26 7.74 11.17
N SER A 45 -15.41 6.55 11.75
CA SER A 45 -14.54 5.43 11.36
C SER A 45 -14.87 4.95 9.95
N LEU A 46 -13.98 4.15 9.34
CA LEU A 46 -14.25 3.49 8.06
C LEU A 46 -15.46 2.58 8.12
N ARG A 47 -15.61 1.82 9.22
CA ARG A 47 -16.75 0.93 9.44
C ARG A 47 -18.07 1.69 9.50
N PHE A 48 -18.11 2.81 10.21
CA PHE A 48 -19.27 3.69 10.23
C PHE A 48 -19.54 4.23 8.83
N SER A 49 -18.51 4.76 8.16
CA SER A 49 -18.65 5.44 6.87
C SER A 49 -19.16 4.50 5.79
N ARG A 50 -18.65 3.27 5.73
CA ARG A 50 -19.14 2.23 4.82
C ARG A 50 -20.62 1.93 5.03
N SER A 51 -21.04 1.75 6.28
CA SER A 51 -22.44 1.47 6.62
C SER A 51 -23.36 2.65 6.30
N PHE A 52 -22.89 3.87 6.57
CA PHE A 52 -23.65 5.08 6.28
C PHE A 52 -23.77 5.34 4.77
N CYS A 53 -22.74 5.06 3.98
CA CYS A 53 -22.82 5.16 2.52
C CYS A 53 -23.89 4.21 1.94
N GLU A 54 -24.06 3.00 2.48
CA GLU A 54 -25.14 2.09 2.06
C GLU A 54 -26.54 2.66 2.38
N LEU A 55 -26.69 3.37 3.51
CA LEU A 55 -27.93 4.06 3.87
C LEU A 55 -28.22 5.27 2.98
N LEU A 56 -27.18 6.01 2.55
CA LEU A 56 -27.31 7.13 1.62
C LEU A 56 -27.94 6.70 0.29
N LEU A 57 -27.60 5.50 -0.19
CA LEU A 57 -28.15 4.96 -1.44
C LEU A 57 -29.68 4.75 -1.36
N ASP A 58 -30.21 4.36 -0.21
CA ASP A 58 -31.67 4.21 -0.02
C ASP A 58 -32.38 5.55 0.10
N ALA A 59 -31.77 6.48 0.83
CA ALA A 59 -32.36 7.80 1.07
C ALA A 59 -32.38 8.65 -0.21
N SER A 60 -31.47 8.39 -1.17
CA SER A 60 -31.36 9.08 -2.46
C SER A 60 -31.36 10.61 -2.34
N ASP A 61 -30.72 11.14 -1.28
CA ASP A 61 -30.69 12.56 -0.93
C ASP A 61 -29.26 13.12 -1.10
N ALA A 62 -29.07 13.89 -2.16
CA ALA A 62 -27.76 14.39 -2.57
C ALA A 62 -27.16 15.38 -1.55
N ASP A 63 -27.98 16.25 -0.95
CA ASP A 63 -27.54 17.18 0.08
C ASP A 63 -27.04 16.46 1.33
N LEU A 64 -27.74 15.38 1.71
CA LEU A 64 -27.32 14.53 2.82
C LEU A 64 -26.02 13.79 2.50
N ALA A 65 -25.87 13.26 1.28
CA ALA A 65 -24.63 12.62 0.85
C ALA A 65 -23.45 13.61 0.89
N LYS A 66 -23.63 14.80 0.30
CA LYS A 66 -22.63 15.88 0.32
C LYS A 66 -22.25 16.28 1.74
N ARG A 67 -23.25 16.48 2.62
CA ARG A 67 -23.04 16.78 4.04
C ARG A 67 -22.23 15.68 4.73
N PHE A 68 -22.56 14.41 4.49
CA PHE A 68 -21.87 13.29 5.08
C PHE A 68 -20.38 13.26 4.69
N PHE A 69 -20.07 13.31 3.40
CA PHE A 69 -18.68 13.26 2.93
C PHE A 69 -17.85 14.45 3.43
N ARG A 70 -18.41 15.66 3.38
CA ARG A 70 -17.73 16.88 3.84
C ARG A 70 -17.48 16.87 5.35
N ASP A 71 -18.51 16.59 6.13
CA ASP A 71 -18.48 16.88 7.56
C ASP A 71 -18.08 15.66 8.40
N TYR A 72 -18.43 14.44 7.98
CA TYR A 72 -18.32 13.23 8.80
C TYR A 72 -17.31 12.21 8.26
N CYS A 73 -17.25 12.00 6.96
CA CYS A 73 -16.35 11.00 6.37
C CYS A 73 -14.88 11.40 6.56
N PRO A 74 -13.99 10.47 6.96
CA PRO A 74 -12.56 10.74 7.01
C PRO A 74 -11.98 10.82 5.61
N ARG A 75 -10.95 11.65 5.45
CA ARG A 75 -10.06 11.59 4.29
C ARG A 75 -9.35 10.25 4.27
N LEU A 76 -9.23 9.63 3.11
CA LEU A 76 -8.91 8.20 3.00
C LEU A 76 -7.45 7.90 2.68
N GLY A 77 -6.67 8.86 2.19
CA GLY A 77 -5.29 8.62 1.77
C GLY A 77 -4.41 7.98 2.85
N ASN A 78 -3.82 6.82 2.54
CA ASN A 78 -2.99 5.97 3.42
C ASN A 78 -3.68 5.49 4.71
N LEU A 79 -4.99 5.68 4.84
CA LEU A 79 -5.76 5.21 5.99
C LEU A 79 -5.87 3.68 5.94
N HIS A 80 -5.49 3.00 7.01
CA HIS A 80 -5.52 1.53 7.06
C HIS A 80 -6.92 0.97 6.77
N GLY A 81 -7.02 0.01 5.85
CA GLY A 81 -8.29 -0.63 5.46
C GLY A 81 -9.23 0.25 4.62
N ASN A 82 -8.74 1.34 4.05
CA ASN A 82 -9.51 2.27 3.22
C ASN A 82 -10.04 1.64 1.92
N ASP A 83 -9.39 0.61 1.39
CA ASP A 83 -9.84 -0.21 0.27
C ASP A 83 -11.26 -0.76 0.49
N THR A 84 -11.61 -1.06 1.75
CA THR A 84 -12.92 -1.66 2.09
C THR A 84 -14.13 -0.74 1.87
N ILE A 85 -13.92 0.58 1.73
CA ILE A 85 -14.99 1.55 1.48
C ILE A 85 -15.15 1.87 -0.02
N ILE A 86 -14.15 1.56 -0.85
CA ILE A 86 -14.17 1.88 -2.28
C ILE A 86 -15.38 1.29 -3.01
N PRO A 87 -15.79 0.01 -2.78
CA PRO A 87 -16.96 -0.55 -3.45
C PRO A 87 -18.26 0.25 -3.22
N VAL A 88 -18.47 0.78 -2.01
CA VAL A 88 -19.67 1.58 -1.72
C VAL A 88 -19.54 3.02 -2.23
N ILE A 89 -18.33 3.59 -2.25
CA ILE A 89 -18.09 4.90 -2.90
C ILE A 89 -18.42 4.82 -4.40
N ILE A 90 -18.03 3.74 -5.08
CA ILE A 90 -18.38 3.53 -6.50
C ILE A 90 -19.90 3.51 -6.69
N LYS A 91 -20.65 2.84 -5.79
CA LYS A 91 -22.12 2.86 -5.84
C LYS A 91 -22.68 4.27 -5.66
N VAL A 92 -22.12 5.06 -4.74
CA VAL A 92 -22.53 6.46 -4.52
C VAL A 92 -22.29 7.29 -5.78
N VAL A 93 -21.10 7.21 -6.39
CA VAL A 93 -20.80 7.95 -7.63
C VAL A 93 -21.76 7.55 -8.77
N LYS A 94 -22.19 6.29 -8.82
CA LYS A 94 -23.18 5.81 -9.81
C LYS A 94 -24.61 6.24 -9.50
N ALA A 95 -24.95 6.48 -8.24
CA ALA A 95 -26.31 6.79 -7.80
C ALA A 95 -26.63 8.29 -7.84
N PHE A 96 -25.64 9.15 -7.56
CA PHE A 96 -25.82 10.60 -7.50
C PHE A 96 -25.22 11.29 -8.73
N ALA A 97 -25.77 12.44 -9.13
CA ALA A 97 -25.17 13.25 -10.17
C ALA A 97 -23.79 13.76 -9.69
N TRP A 98 -22.76 13.62 -10.53
CA TRP A 98 -21.38 13.94 -10.13
C TRP A 98 -21.25 15.35 -9.54
N GLY A 99 -21.82 16.37 -10.19
CA GLY A 99 -21.76 17.76 -9.72
C GLY A 99 -22.42 18.04 -8.36
N ASP A 100 -23.19 17.12 -7.81
CA ASP A 100 -23.75 17.27 -6.46
C ASP A 100 -22.75 16.81 -5.38
N VAL A 101 -21.90 15.83 -5.70
CA VAL A 101 -21.03 15.13 -4.73
C VAL A 101 -19.53 15.26 -5.02
N ASP A 102 -19.16 15.80 -6.18
CA ASP A 102 -17.80 15.91 -6.72
C ASP A 102 -16.79 16.49 -5.73
N GLU A 103 -17.00 17.71 -5.26
CA GLU A 103 -16.11 18.44 -4.38
C GLU A 103 -15.83 17.65 -3.09
N ALA A 104 -16.88 17.08 -2.50
CA ALA A 104 -16.78 16.34 -1.25
C ALA A 104 -16.07 14.99 -1.42
N LEU A 105 -16.37 14.27 -2.50
CA LEU A 105 -15.72 12.98 -2.79
C LEU A 105 -14.25 13.17 -3.20
N LEU A 106 -13.94 14.21 -3.97
CA LEU A 106 -12.58 14.55 -4.34
C LEU A 106 -11.75 14.95 -3.10
N ASP A 107 -12.33 15.66 -2.12
CA ASP A 107 -11.62 15.92 -0.85
C ASP A 107 -11.33 14.62 -0.09
N VAL A 108 -12.32 13.73 0.01
CA VAL A 108 -12.22 12.46 0.75
C VAL A 108 -11.20 11.52 0.13
N LEU A 109 -11.23 11.30 -1.19
CA LEU A 109 -10.33 10.40 -1.90
C LEU A 109 -8.94 11.01 -2.11
N GLY A 110 -8.88 12.31 -2.37
CA GLY A 110 -7.67 12.99 -2.80
C GLY A 110 -6.75 13.44 -1.67
N ASN A 111 -7.11 13.27 -0.41
CA ASN A 111 -6.32 13.78 0.71
C ASN A 111 -6.08 12.73 1.80
N ARG A 112 -5.03 12.96 2.60
CA ARG A 112 -4.73 12.15 3.79
C ARG A 112 -5.48 12.68 5.01
N THR A 113 -5.74 11.78 5.94
CA THR A 113 -6.11 12.12 7.31
C THR A 113 -4.87 12.03 8.22
N GLY A 114 -4.78 12.93 9.21
CA GLY A 114 -3.80 12.81 10.30
C GLY A 114 -4.26 11.89 11.43
N MET A 115 -5.49 11.36 11.34
CA MET A 115 -6.09 10.48 12.34
C MET A 115 -6.00 9.02 11.92
N PHE A 116 -5.92 8.09 12.90
CA PHE A 116 -5.91 6.64 12.66
C PHE A 116 -4.74 6.16 11.77
N GLN A 117 -3.56 6.72 11.99
CA GLN A 117 -2.33 6.23 11.35
C GLN A 117 -1.93 4.94 12.07
N TYR A 118 -1.89 3.84 11.31
CA TYR A 118 -1.39 2.54 11.74
C TYR A 118 -0.04 2.28 11.07
N GLU A 119 0.73 1.34 11.60
CA GLU A 119 2.04 0.94 11.07
C GLU A 119 1.99 0.52 9.60
N THR A 120 0.91 -0.17 9.19
CA THR A 120 0.68 -0.54 7.78
C THR A 120 -0.30 0.43 7.11
N PRO A 121 0.17 1.33 6.23
CA PRO A 121 -0.71 2.27 5.53
C PRO A 121 -1.59 1.55 4.50
N GLY A 122 -2.84 2.03 4.36
CA GLY A 122 -3.73 1.60 3.28
C GLY A 122 -3.36 2.22 1.93
N ASP A 123 -4.32 2.26 1.02
CA ASP A 123 -4.17 2.79 -0.34
C ASP A 123 -3.83 4.28 -0.37
N SER A 124 -2.93 4.65 -1.27
CA SER A 124 -2.55 6.03 -1.49
C SER A 124 -3.71 6.81 -2.13
N GLU A 125 -3.65 8.14 -2.05
CA GLU A 125 -4.65 9.00 -2.71
C GLU A 125 -4.73 8.74 -4.21
N MET A 126 -3.58 8.42 -4.84
CA MET A 126 -3.50 8.11 -6.25
C MET A 126 -4.19 6.77 -6.56
N GLU A 127 -3.94 5.74 -5.76
CA GLU A 127 -4.55 4.41 -5.91
C GLU A 127 -6.08 4.50 -5.75
N LEU A 128 -6.56 5.16 -4.69
CA LEU A 128 -8.01 5.34 -4.44
C LEU A 128 -8.72 6.07 -5.59
N LEU A 129 -8.13 7.17 -6.08
CA LEU A 129 -8.71 7.93 -7.19
C LEU A 129 -8.76 7.11 -8.48
N LEU A 130 -7.71 6.33 -8.78
CA LEU A 130 -7.67 5.46 -9.96
C LEU A 130 -8.67 4.32 -9.87
N GLN A 131 -8.81 3.68 -8.71
CA GLN A 131 -9.78 2.60 -8.49
C GLN A 131 -11.22 3.07 -8.70
N VAL A 132 -11.58 4.26 -8.19
CA VAL A 132 -12.92 4.82 -8.43
C VAL A 132 -13.07 5.23 -9.90
N ALA A 133 -12.05 5.85 -10.51
CA ALA A 133 -12.10 6.27 -11.91
C ALA A 133 -12.28 5.10 -12.89
N ASP A 134 -11.64 3.95 -12.64
CA ASP A 134 -11.72 2.76 -13.49
C ASP A 134 -13.13 2.13 -13.47
N ALA A 135 -13.87 2.31 -12.38
CA ALA A 135 -15.17 1.67 -12.17
C ALA A 135 -16.39 2.54 -12.53
N VAL A 136 -16.20 3.83 -12.83
CA VAL A 136 -17.29 4.79 -13.10
C VAL A 136 -17.46 5.04 -14.59
N ASP A 137 -18.72 5.00 -15.05
CA ASP A 137 -19.09 5.18 -16.46
C ASP A 137 -19.27 6.66 -16.83
N ASP A 138 -19.54 7.52 -15.84
CA ASP A 138 -19.70 8.97 -16.04
C ASP A 138 -18.37 9.59 -16.48
N ALA A 139 -18.38 10.19 -17.67
CA ALA A 139 -17.17 10.73 -18.29
C ALA A 139 -16.60 11.93 -17.53
N GLY A 140 -17.45 12.77 -16.93
CA GLY A 140 -17.03 13.93 -16.15
C GLY A 140 -16.37 13.50 -14.84
N ALA A 141 -17.04 12.62 -14.09
CA ALA A 141 -16.50 12.03 -12.86
C ALA A 141 -15.16 11.35 -13.10
N ARG A 142 -15.08 10.50 -14.13
CA ARG A 142 -13.84 9.83 -14.51
C ARG A 142 -12.73 10.82 -14.83
N GLN A 143 -13.02 11.88 -15.60
CA GLN A 143 -12.02 12.88 -15.98
C GLN A 143 -11.49 13.65 -14.76
N ASP A 144 -12.35 14.07 -13.84
CA ASP A 144 -11.95 14.80 -12.63
C ASP A 144 -11.10 13.94 -11.69
N LEU A 145 -11.50 12.67 -11.49
CA LEU A 145 -10.75 11.70 -10.69
C LEU A 145 -9.35 11.45 -11.28
N ILE A 146 -9.25 11.20 -12.60
CA ILE A 146 -7.97 11.00 -13.30
C ILE A 146 -7.09 12.24 -13.20
N LYS A 147 -7.66 13.43 -13.44
CA LYS A 147 -6.93 14.70 -13.34
C LYS A 147 -6.37 14.92 -11.95
N MET A 148 -7.16 14.63 -10.91
CA MET A 148 -6.68 14.71 -9.53
C MET A 148 -5.59 13.68 -9.25
N ALA A 149 -5.74 12.43 -9.72
CA ALA A 149 -4.76 11.36 -9.53
C ALA A 149 -3.40 11.71 -10.16
N ALA A 150 -3.40 12.28 -11.37
CA ALA A 150 -2.18 12.75 -12.05
C ALA A 150 -1.44 13.86 -11.28
N GLY A 151 -2.13 14.60 -10.42
CA GLY A 151 -1.54 15.61 -9.54
C GLY A 151 -0.93 15.06 -8.25
N LYS A 152 -1.07 13.76 -7.95
CA LYS A 152 -0.57 13.15 -6.71
C LYS A 152 0.87 12.64 -6.84
N ASP A 153 1.44 12.31 -5.67
CA ASP A 153 2.71 11.61 -5.59
C ASP A 153 2.60 10.23 -6.23
N LEU A 154 3.63 9.83 -6.97
CA LEU A 154 3.67 8.53 -7.64
C LEU A 154 3.89 7.39 -6.63
N LYS A 155 2.78 6.93 -6.04
CA LYS A 155 2.70 5.84 -5.07
C LYS A 155 1.72 4.78 -5.57
N LEU A 156 2.24 3.88 -6.40
CA LEU A 156 1.51 2.75 -6.97
C LEU A 156 2.25 1.48 -6.56
N ARG A 157 1.60 0.60 -5.79
CA ARG A 157 2.25 -0.57 -5.18
C ARG A 157 1.98 -1.85 -5.94
N THR A 158 0.83 -1.96 -6.60
CA THR A 158 0.42 -3.21 -7.25
C THR A 158 0.44 -3.09 -8.77
N PHE A 159 0.50 -4.25 -9.43
CA PHE A 159 0.33 -4.35 -10.89
C PHE A 159 -0.96 -3.66 -11.35
N ASN A 160 -2.07 -3.86 -10.64
CA ASN A 160 -3.37 -3.34 -11.03
C ASN A 160 -3.42 -1.81 -10.98
N ASP A 161 -2.83 -1.20 -9.95
CA ASP A 161 -2.76 0.26 -9.83
C ASP A 161 -1.92 0.88 -10.94
N VAL A 162 -0.82 0.23 -11.30
CA VAL A 162 0.01 0.64 -12.44
C VAL A 162 -0.73 0.48 -13.76
N ASP A 163 -1.49 -0.61 -13.94
CA ASP A 163 -2.27 -0.83 -15.16
C ASP A 163 -3.39 0.20 -15.32
N MET A 164 -4.10 0.54 -14.25
CA MET A 164 -5.07 1.65 -14.24
C MET A 164 -4.40 2.99 -14.55
N PHE A 165 -3.27 3.28 -13.91
CA PHE A 165 -2.49 4.49 -14.18
C PHE A 165 -2.04 4.55 -15.65
N TRP A 166 -1.57 3.44 -16.20
CA TRP A 166 -1.15 3.36 -17.59
C TRP A 166 -2.30 3.66 -18.54
N LYS A 167 -3.44 2.95 -18.38
CA LYS A 167 -4.63 3.08 -19.24
C LYS A 167 -5.23 4.47 -19.20
N HIS A 168 -5.35 5.06 -18.02
CA HIS A 168 -6.15 6.27 -17.80
C HIS A 168 -5.34 7.56 -17.78
N VAL A 169 -4.05 7.50 -17.40
CA VAL A 169 -3.19 8.69 -17.33
C VAL A 169 -2.14 8.68 -18.43
N ILE A 170 -1.36 7.60 -18.55
CA ILE A 170 -0.16 7.61 -19.41
C ILE A 170 -0.52 7.47 -20.89
N LEU A 171 -1.39 6.53 -21.24
CA LEU A 171 -1.77 6.27 -22.62
C LEU A 171 -2.44 7.49 -23.27
N PRO A 172 -3.40 8.19 -22.63
CA PRO A 172 -4.07 9.36 -23.22
C PRO A 172 -3.23 10.64 -23.15
N SER A 173 -2.17 10.67 -22.35
CA SER A 173 -1.34 11.87 -22.15
C SER A 173 -0.59 12.31 -23.41
N ASP A 174 -0.42 13.63 -23.56
CA ASP A 174 0.50 14.23 -24.51
C ASP A 174 1.97 13.91 -24.17
N ALA A 175 2.88 14.26 -25.07
CA ALA A 175 4.30 13.96 -24.91
C ALA A 175 4.95 14.63 -23.70
N GLN A 176 4.49 15.81 -23.29
CA GLN A 176 5.06 16.56 -22.16
C GLN A 176 4.63 15.92 -20.83
N VAL A 177 3.34 15.62 -20.67
CA VAL A 177 2.80 14.97 -19.48
C VAL A 177 3.35 13.55 -19.37
N PHE A 178 3.43 12.81 -20.48
CA PHE A 178 4.08 11.50 -20.53
C PHE A 178 5.51 11.57 -19.99
N LYS A 179 6.33 12.50 -20.52
CA LYS A 179 7.72 12.65 -20.11
C LYS A 179 7.86 12.99 -18.63
N ALA A 180 7.02 13.88 -18.10
CA ALA A 180 7.04 14.22 -16.68
C ALA A 180 6.74 13.01 -15.78
N MET A 181 5.82 12.14 -16.18
CA MET A 181 5.49 10.92 -15.44
C MET A 181 6.57 9.85 -15.58
N ALA A 182 7.12 9.68 -16.78
CA ALA A 182 8.28 8.85 -17.06
C ALA A 182 9.47 9.22 -16.15
N ASP A 183 9.80 10.52 -16.06
CA ASP A 183 10.88 11.02 -15.21
C ASP A 183 10.61 10.73 -13.73
N LYS A 184 9.34 10.75 -13.28
CA LYS A 184 8.97 10.36 -11.91
C LYS A 184 9.19 8.85 -11.68
N ILE A 185 8.85 8.00 -12.65
CA ILE A 185 9.05 6.54 -12.54
C ILE A 185 10.55 6.23 -12.52
N LEU A 186 11.35 6.85 -13.39
CA LEU A 186 12.80 6.63 -13.47
C LEU A 186 13.55 7.05 -12.20
N LYS A 187 12.99 7.97 -11.40
CA LYS A 187 13.54 8.37 -10.10
C LYS A 187 13.30 7.35 -8.98
N LYS A 188 12.41 6.37 -9.16
CA LYS A 188 12.16 5.34 -8.14
C LYS A 188 13.35 4.39 -8.03
N GLU A 189 13.50 3.78 -6.86
CA GLU A 189 14.51 2.75 -6.64
C GLU A 189 14.30 1.57 -7.60
N PRO A 190 15.35 0.96 -8.16
CA PRO A 190 15.21 -0.18 -9.07
C PRO A 190 14.40 -1.34 -8.48
N SER A 191 14.46 -1.53 -7.16
CA SER A 191 13.70 -2.55 -6.41
C SER A 191 12.18 -2.32 -6.48
N GLU A 192 11.73 -1.08 -6.67
CA GLU A 192 10.32 -0.67 -6.76
C GLU A 192 9.74 -0.73 -8.18
N LEU A 193 10.59 -0.93 -9.20
CA LEU A 193 10.15 -0.89 -10.61
C LEU A 193 9.44 -2.15 -11.09
N GLY A 194 9.42 -3.23 -10.30
CA GLY A 194 8.83 -4.52 -10.68
C GLY A 194 7.41 -4.40 -11.27
N PRO A 195 6.43 -3.82 -10.53
CA PRO A 195 5.06 -3.65 -11.04
C PRO A 195 4.97 -2.82 -12.34
N PHE A 196 5.85 -1.82 -12.49
CA PHE A 196 5.92 -0.97 -13.68
C PHE A 196 6.34 -1.76 -14.91
N VAL A 197 7.47 -2.48 -14.82
CA VAL A 197 7.99 -3.22 -15.97
C VAL A 197 7.07 -4.39 -16.33
N GLU A 198 6.48 -5.07 -15.34
CA GLU A 198 5.48 -6.10 -15.58
C GLU A 198 4.28 -5.55 -16.36
N CYS A 199 3.75 -4.39 -15.95
CA CYS A 199 2.64 -3.72 -16.64
C CYS A 199 3.03 -3.30 -18.06
N PHE A 200 4.13 -2.59 -18.20
CA PHE A 200 4.57 -2.03 -19.49
C PHE A 200 4.84 -3.12 -20.52
N SER A 201 5.34 -4.29 -20.09
CA SER A 201 5.54 -5.43 -20.98
C SER A 201 4.29 -5.87 -21.74
N LYS A 202 3.07 -5.64 -21.20
CA LYS A 202 1.79 -5.94 -21.89
C LYS A 202 1.49 -4.99 -23.05
N TYR A 203 2.13 -3.83 -23.07
CA TYR A 203 1.92 -2.78 -24.06
C TYR A 203 3.08 -2.71 -25.08
N VAL A 204 4.19 -3.40 -24.81
CA VAL A 204 5.41 -3.43 -25.64
C VAL A 204 5.16 -4.05 -27.04
N ASP A 205 4.34 -5.11 -27.14
CA ASP A 205 4.08 -5.77 -28.44
C ASP A 205 3.03 -5.04 -29.31
N LYS A 206 2.33 -4.05 -28.76
CA LYS A 206 1.34 -3.23 -29.49
C LYS A 206 2.08 -2.11 -30.21
N ARG A 207 2.71 -2.47 -31.34
CA ARG A 207 3.51 -1.56 -32.17
C ARG A 207 2.73 -0.28 -32.47
N ASP A 208 3.29 0.81 -31.96
CA ASP A 208 3.12 2.22 -32.33
C ASP A 208 2.51 3.09 -31.22
N THR A 209 3.37 3.74 -30.44
CA THR A 209 3.09 5.05 -29.83
C THR A 209 4.41 5.82 -29.62
N THR A 210 4.85 6.55 -30.64
CA THR A 210 5.55 7.85 -30.54
C THR A 210 6.54 8.02 -29.36
N GLY A 211 7.73 7.41 -29.42
CA GLY A 211 8.84 7.67 -28.47
C GLY A 211 8.63 7.25 -27.01
N LYS A 212 7.41 6.88 -26.60
CA LYS A 212 7.06 6.42 -25.24
C LYS A 212 7.81 5.14 -24.87
N PHE A 213 8.16 4.33 -25.87
CA PHE A 213 8.81 3.03 -25.72
C PHE A 213 10.25 3.08 -25.22
N ALA A 214 11.02 4.07 -25.65
CA ALA A 214 12.43 4.21 -25.25
C ALA A 214 12.55 4.41 -23.72
N VAL A 215 11.60 5.13 -23.12
CA VAL A 215 11.52 5.27 -21.67
C VAL A 215 11.19 3.93 -21.00
N LEU A 216 10.29 3.12 -21.57
CA LEU A 216 9.97 1.81 -21.01
C LEU A 216 11.18 0.87 -21.05
N GLU A 217 11.97 0.91 -22.13
CA GLU A 217 13.24 0.20 -22.23
C GLU A 217 14.25 0.66 -21.18
N GLU A 218 14.31 1.96 -20.89
CA GLU A 218 15.17 2.51 -19.84
C GLU A 218 14.75 2.03 -18.44
N ILE A 219 13.45 2.09 -18.13
CA ILE A 219 12.89 1.59 -16.87
C ILE A 219 13.15 0.09 -16.72
N ALA A 220 12.93 -0.69 -17.78
CA ALA A 220 13.22 -2.12 -17.82
C ALA A 220 14.72 -2.39 -17.62
N SER A 221 15.60 -1.64 -18.28
CA SER A 221 17.05 -1.79 -18.16
C SER A 221 17.52 -1.51 -16.74
N LYS A 222 17.00 -0.46 -16.09
CA LYS A 222 17.29 -0.14 -14.69
C LYS A 222 16.88 -1.29 -13.75
N ARG A 223 15.68 -1.85 -13.95
CA ARG A 223 15.21 -3.03 -13.19
C ARG A 223 16.07 -4.26 -13.44
N MET A 224 16.41 -4.55 -14.70
CA MET A 224 17.23 -5.70 -15.07
C MET A 224 18.65 -5.62 -14.51
N GLY A 225 19.25 -4.43 -14.46
CA GLY A 225 20.56 -4.20 -13.84
C GLY A 225 20.54 -4.61 -12.37
N TRP A 226 19.57 -4.07 -11.61
CA TRP A 226 19.38 -4.41 -10.20
C TRP A 226 19.07 -5.90 -9.97
N LEU A 227 18.23 -6.53 -10.82
CA LEU A 227 17.97 -7.97 -10.72
C LEU A 227 19.24 -8.81 -10.87
N LYS A 228 20.16 -8.43 -11.77
CA LYS A 228 21.44 -9.13 -11.94
C LYS A 228 22.30 -9.02 -10.69
N GLU A 229 22.41 -7.82 -10.12
CA GLU A 229 23.17 -7.58 -8.89
C GLU A 229 22.59 -8.37 -7.71
N GLU A 230 21.27 -8.37 -7.54
CA GLU A 230 20.60 -9.13 -6.48
C GLU A 230 20.70 -10.64 -6.67
N ILE A 231 20.58 -11.14 -7.90
CA ILE A 231 20.81 -12.56 -8.19
C ILE A 231 22.25 -12.93 -7.86
N GLU A 232 23.24 -12.14 -8.28
CA GLU A 232 24.64 -12.40 -7.97
C GLU A 232 24.91 -12.36 -6.46
N ARG A 233 24.29 -11.41 -5.74
CA ARG A 233 24.33 -11.34 -4.27
C ARG A 233 23.78 -12.62 -3.65
N LEU A 234 22.59 -13.05 -4.05
CA LEU A 234 21.94 -14.22 -3.47
C LEU A 234 22.57 -15.56 -3.92
N ASP A 235 23.19 -15.61 -5.10
CA ASP A 235 23.86 -16.82 -5.60
C ASP A 235 25.17 -17.14 -4.87
N LYS A 236 25.71 -16.20 -4.10
CA LYS A 236 26.96 -16.40 -3.35
C LYS A 236 26.81 -17.36 -2.16
N PHE A 237 25.58 -17.66 -1.71
CA PHE A 237 25.37 -18.56 -0.59
C PHE A 237 24.90 -19.96 -1.03
N ASP A 238 25.13 -20.94 -0.15
CA ASP A 238 24.89 -22.34 -0.43
C ASP A 238 23.43 -22.61 -0.83
N LYS A 239 23.25 -23.50 -1.81
CA LYS A 239 21.91 -24.04 -2.16
C LYS A 239 21.35 -24.94 -1.06
N THR A 240 22.20 -25.36 -0.12
CA THR A 240 21.83 -26.13 1.06
C THR A 240 21.66 -25.20 2.24
N PHE A 241 20.70 -25.55 3.11
CA PHE A 241 20.40 -24.76 4.30
C PHE A 241 21.62 -24.56 5.19
N SER A 242 21.78 -23.34 5.69
CA SER A 242 22.78 -22.90 6.65
C SER A 242 22.15 -21.86 7.57
N TRP A 243 22.61 -21.80 8.82
CA TRP A 243 22.19 -20.78 9.78
C TRP A 243 22.85 -19.41 9.54
N LYS A 244 23.73 -19.28 8.55
CA LYS A 244 24.36 -18.00 8.22
C LYS A 244 23.35 -17.06 7.57
N MET A 245 23.29 -15.83 8.06
CA MET A 245 22.58 -14.71 7.45
C MET A 245 23.61 -13.64 7.08
N PRO A 246 24.33 -13.78 5.94
CA PRO A 246 25.55 -13.02 5.67
C PRO A 246 25.35 -11.51 5.56
N TYR A 247 24.12 -11.09 5.31
CA TYR A 247 23.73 -9.69 5.11
C TYR A 247 22.96 -9.11 6.29
N ALA A 248 22.86 -9.86 7.41
CA ALA A 248 22.26 -9.33 8.63
C ALA A 248 23.00 -8.07 9.10
N GLU A 249 22.26 -7.06 9.51
CA GLU A 249 22.80 -5.81 10.06
C GLU A 249 22.17 -5.52 11.42
N ASP A 250 23.01 -5.24 12.42
CA ASP A 250 22.63 -4.78 13.74
C ASP A 250 23.69 -3.78 14.24
N PRO A 251 23.59 -2.50 13.80
CA PRO A 251 24.57 -1.47 14.14
C PRO A 251 24.68 -1.20 15.64
N GLU A 252 23.63 -1.50 16.41
CA GLU A 252 23.58 -1.25 17.84
C GLU A 252 24.25 -2.36 18.64
N ASN A 253 24.25 -3.60 18.14
CA ASN A 253 24.78 -4.76 18.85
C ASN A 253 25.71 -5.62 17.94
N PRO A 254 27.00 -5.24 17.81
CA PRO A 254 27.94 -5.93 16.92
C PRO A 254 28.12 -7.42 17.19
N ALA A 255 28.02 -7.87 18.44
CA ALA A 255 28.12 -9.29 18.80
C ALA A 255 26.90 -10.09 18.30
N ILE A 256 25.72 -9.48 18.28
CA ILE A 256 24.51 -10.10 17.72
C ILE A 256 24.61 -10.11 16.20
N GLU A 257 25.10 -9.03 15.57
CA GLU A 257 25.39 -9.00 14.13
C GLU A 257 26.37 -10.12 13.71
N GLU A 258 27.47 -10.29 14.45
CA GLU A 258 28.46 -11.33 14.21
C GLU A 258 27.85 -12.72 14.35
N PHE A 259 27.08 -12.96 15.41
CA PHE A 259 26.32 -14.20 15.59
C PHE A 259 25.37 -14.45 14.42
N LEU A 260 24.58 -13.44 14.00
CA LEU A 260 23.61 -13.60 12.91
C LEU A 260 24.28 -14.03 11.60
N ARG A 261 25.47 -13.48 11.31
CA ARG A 261 26.29 -13.84 10.15
C ARG A 261 27.02 -15.18 10.31
N GLY A 262 27.19 -15.67 11.54
CA GLY A 262 27.84 -16.92 11.90
C GLY A 262 27.02 -18.20 11.59
N PRO A 263 27.64 -19.38 11.66
CA PRO A 263 26.95 -20.67 11.45
C PRO A 263 26.15 -21.19 12.65
N GLU A 264 26.24 -20.56 13.81
CA GLU A 264 25.61 -21.01 15.06
C GLU A 264 24.10 -20.79 14.99
N GLU A 265 23.32 -21.74 15.50
CA GLU A 265 21.84 -21.66 15.52
C GLU A 265 21.32 -20.71 16.61
N SER A 266 22.01 -20.66 17.75
CA SER A 266 21.56 -19.92 18.94
C SER A 266 22.71 -19.26 19.70
N MET A 267 22.43 -18.13 20.35
CA MET A 267 23.31 -17.49 21.33
C MET A 267 22.53 -17.03 22.58
N THR A 268 23.25 -16.74 23.67
CA THR A 268 22.73 -15.99 24.81
C THR A 268 23.40 -14.61 24.87
N THR A 269 22.72 -13.66 25.50
CA THR A 269 23.24 -12.30 25.68
C THR A 269 24.03 -12.10 26.99
N GLU A 270 24.28 -13.16 27.77
CA GLU A 270 24.90 -13.07 29.12
C GLU A 270 26.22 -12.28 29.11
N ASP A 271 27.06 -12.49 28.08
CA ASP A 271 28.34 -11.80 27.89
C ASP A 271 28.27 -10.59 26.94
N VAL A 272 27.08 -10.25 26.45
CA VAL A 272 26.87 -9.22 25.42
C VAL A 272 26.15 -8.01 26.00
N LYS A 273 25.10 -8.24 26.79
CA LYS A 273 24.24 -7.21 27.34
C LYS A 273 23.70 -7.63 28.70
N LYS A 274 23.89 -6.76 29.68
CA LYS A 274 23.32 -6.95 31.02
C LYS A 274 21.95 -6.32 31.09
N PHE A 275 20.99 -7.05 31.65
CA PHE A 275 19.65 -6.57 31.92
C PHE A 275 19.45 -6.37 33.43
N ALA A 276 18.74 -5.30 33.80
CA ALA A 276 18.46 -5.04 35.21
C ALA A 276 17.46 -6.03 35.81
N ASP A 277 16.46 -6.42 35.01
CA ASP A 277 15.42 -7.39 35.37
C ASP A 277 14.82 -8.04 34.10
N ILE A 278 13.86 -8.95 34.28
CA ILE A 278 13.15 -9.58 33.16
C ILE A 278 12.32 -8.60 32.31
N HIS A 279 11.95 -7.44 32.85
CA HIS A 279 11.20 -6.44 32.09
C HIS A 279 12.11 -5.77 31.06
N ASP A 280 13.32 -5.39 31.47
CA ASP A 280 14.37 -4.84 30.59
C ASP A 280 14.74 -5.83 29.45
N ALA A 281 14.89 -7.12 29.77
CA ALA A 281 15.11 -8.17 28.77
C ALA A 281 13.93 -8.30 27.77
N LYS A 282 12.69 -8.07 28.21
CA LYS A 282 11.51 -8.09 27.33
C LYS A 282 11.39 -6.82 26.49
N GLU A 283 11.75 -5.65 27.04
CA GLU A 283 11.80 -4.41 26.26
C GLU A 283 12.82 -4.51 25.13
N PHE A 284 13.99 -5.10 25.39
CA PHE A 284 14.97 -5.42 24.36
C PHE A 284 14.39 -6.29 23.24
N ILE A 285 13.66 -7.37 23.57
CA ILE A 285 13.00 -8.19 22.54
C ILE A 285 11.99 -7.38 21.73
N ASN A 286 11.28 -6.45 22.38
CA ASN A 286 10.28 -5.63 21.71
C ASN A 286 10.93 -4.59 20.78
N SER A 287 12.09 -4.02 21.10
CA SER A 287 12.78 -3.09 20.18
C SER A 287 13.10 -3.76 18.85
N TYR A 288 13.53 -5.02 18.84
CA TYR A 288 13.76 -5.76 17.58
C TYR A 288 12.49 -6.09 16.79
N LYS A 289 11.33 -6.19 17.46
CA LYS A 289 10.04 -6.36 16.77
C LYS A 289 9.59 -5.05 16.11
N GLU A 290 9.87 -3.91 16.74
CA GLU A 290 9.52 -2.59 16.23
C GLU A 290 10.48 -2.15 15.10
N GLU A 291 11.77 -2.47 15.21
CA GLU A 291 12.79 -2.00 14.27
C GLU A 291 12.96 -2.90 13.03
N ASN A 292 12.38 -4.11 13.02
CA ASN A 292 12.57 -5.14 12.00
C ASN A 292 14.06 -5.42 11.71
N LEU A 293 14.58 -6.54 12.22
CA LEU A 293 15.92 -7.01 11.86
C LEU A 293 16.12 -7.05 10.33
N TYR A 294 17.09 -6.28 9.85
CA TYR A 294 17.38 -6.20 8.42
C TYR A 294 18.12 -7.46 7.96
N GLU A 295 17.60 -8.12 6.92
CA GLU A 295 18.20 -9.32 6.31
C GLU A 295 18.52 -10.44 7.34
N ALA A 296 17.68 -10.58 8.37
CA ALA A 296 17.77 -11.65 9.35
C ALA A 296 16.38 -12.18 9.77
N SER A 297 16.35 -13.37 10.35
CA SER A 297 15.17 -13.92 11.02
C SER A 297 15.58 -14.76 12.23
N CYS A 298 15.06 -14.41 13.40
CA CYS A 298 15.28 -15.10 14.65
C CYS A 298 14.08 -14.98 15.59
N ASN A 299 13.93 -15.95 16.47
CA ASN A 299 13.09 -15.86 17.65
C ASN A 299 13.95 -15.42 18.84
N MET A 300 13.38 -14.61 19.72
CA MET A 300 14.04 -14.19 20.96
C MET A 300 13.17 -14.55 22.17
N GLN A 301 13.80 -15.03 23.23
CA GLN A 301 13.14 -15.40 24.49
C GLN A 301 13.91 -14.87 25.68
N ALA A 302 13.22 -14.12 26.56
CA ALA A 302 13.80 -13.67 27.83
C ALA A 302 13.78 -14.83 28.84
N VAL A 303 14.89 -14.98 29.55
CA VAL A 303 15.09 -15.94 30.63
C VAL A 303 15.23 -15.18 31.94
N ASP A 304 14.42 -15.57 32.92
CA ASP A 304 14.42 -14.98 34.26
C ASP A 304 15.49 -15.63 35.14
N GLY A 305 16.02 -14.88 36.10
CA GLY A 305 17.09 -15.34 36.99
C GLY A 305 17.72 -14.19 37.78
N ASP A 306 18.77 -14.51 38.56
CA ASP A 306 19.54 -13.50 39.30
C ASP A 306 20.24 -12.51 38.35
N GLU A 307 20.65 -12.98 37.18
CA GLU A 307 21.10 -12.18 36.04
C GLU A 307 20.26 -12.55 34.81
N PRO A 308 19.17 -11.81 34.52
CA PRO A 308 18.32 -12.09 33.36
C PRO A 308 19.07 -11.93 32.04
N PHE A 309 18.71 -12.73 31.04
CA PHE A 309 19.30 -12.68 29.70
C PHE A 309 18.28 -13.03 28.61
N VAL A 310 18.67 -12.86 27.35
CA VAL A 310 17.87 -13.22 26.18
C VAL A 310 18.57 -14.34 25.42
N THR A 311 17.81 -15.38 25.08
CA THR A 311 18.22 -16.38 24.09
C THR A 311 17.74 -15.94 22.71
N ILE A 312 18.67 -15.87 21.77
CA ILE A 312 18.38 -15.56 20.37
C ILE A 312 18.59 -16.84 19.56
N THR A 313 17.55 -17.29 18.86
CA THR A 313 17.57 -18.50 18.04
C THR A 313 17.17 -18.16 16.62
N LYS A 314 18.05 -18.42 15.66
CA LYS A 314 17.80 -18.16 14.25
C LYS A 314 16.64 -19.01 13.74
N THR A 315 15.95 -18.51 12.72
CA THR A 315 14.94 -19.31 12.02
C THR A 315 15.40 -19.66 10.61
N ARG A 316 14.74 -20.66 10.02
CA ARG A 316 14.94 -21.03 8.62
C ARG A 316 14.35 -20.02 7.63
N GLU A 317 13.47 -19.12 8.09
CA GLU A 317 12.67 -18.25 7.22
C GLU A 317 13.53 -17.36 6.32
N TRP A 318 14.66 -16.84 6.83
CA TRP A 318 15.55 -16.03 6.00
C TRP A 318 16.06 -16.82 4.80
N PHE A 319 16.55 -18.05 5.01
CA PHE A 319 17.06 -18.90 3.94
C PHE A 319 15.95 -19.24 2.92
N ASP A 320 14.79 -19.68 3.41
CA ASP A 320 13.68 -20.06 2.52
C ASP A 320 13.19 -18.83 1.71
N ASN A 321 13.10 -17.65 2.34
CA ASN A 321 12.77 -16.39 1.66
C ASN A 321 13.83 -16.00 0.62
N ALA A 322 15.11 -16.18 0.93
CA ALA A 322 16.21 -15.86 0.02
C ALA A 322 16.19 -16.78 -1.22
N GLN A 323 15.96 -18.08 -1.05
CA GLN A 323 15.78 -19.03 -2.16
C GLN A 323 14.55 -18.70 -3.02
N ASN A 324 13.43 -18.35 -2.38
CA ASN A 324 12.22 -17.93 -3.07
C ASN A 324 12.43 -16.63 -3.88
N LYS A 325 13.10 -15.62 -3.30
CA LYS A 325 13.48 -14.38 -3.98
C LYS A 325 14.37 -14.67 -5.19
N LEU A 326 15.39 -15.49 -5.02
CA LEU A 326 16.33 -15.86 -6.08
C LEU A 326 15.62 -16.52 -7.27
N ALA A 327 14.73 -17.49 -7.03
CA ALA A 327 13.94 -18.12 -8.08
C ALA A 327 13.06 -17.08 -8.82
N ARG A 328 12.34 -16.23 -8.07
CA ARG A 328 11.50 -15.18 -8.64
C ARG A 328 12.29 -14.17 -9.47
N TYR A 329 13.44 -13.72 -8.99
CA TYR A 329 14.28 -12.73 -9.70
C TYR A 329 14.86 -13.31 -10.99
N ARG A 330 15.26 -14.59 -11.00
CA ARG A 330 15.70 -15.28 -12.22
C ARG A 330 14.59 -15.36 -13.26
N ASP A 331 13.39 -15.76 -12.84
CA ASP A 331 12.22 -15.84 -13.72
C ASP A 331 11.84 -14.46 -14.27
N GLU A 332 11.86 -13.43 -13.42
CA GLU A 332 11.61 -12.04 -13.84
C GLU A 332 12.65 -11.58 -14.87
N LEU A 333 13.94 -11.74 -14.57
CA LEU A 333 15.04 -11.34 -15.46
C LEU A 333 14.97 -12.07 -16.81
N ALA A 334 14.64 -13.37 -16.83
CA ALA A 334 14.48 -14.14 -18.05
C ALA A 334 13.34 -13.58 -18.92
N LYS A 335 12.16 -13.31 -18.32
CA LYS A 335 11.01 -12.72 -19.03
C LYS A 335 11.34 -11.33 -19.60
N LEU A 336 11.99 -10.48 -18.80
CA LEU A 336 12.39 -9.14 -19.26
C LEU A 336 13.41 -9.21 -20.39
N THR A 337 14.38 -10.13 -20.30
CA THR A 337 15.37 -10.32 -21.36
C THR A 337 14.72 -10.78 -22.65
N GLU A 338 13.76 -11.72 -22.59
CA GLU A 338 13.01 -12.15 -23.77
C GLU A 338 12.20 -11.00 -24.39
N HIS A 339 11.56 -10.17 -23.56
CA HIS A 339 10.67 -9.10 -24.04
C HIS A 339 11.42 -7.88 -24.58
N PHE A 340 12.54 -7.48 -23.97
CA PHE A 340 13.24 -6.24 -24.35
C PHE A 340 14.53 -6.49 -25.14
N ASN A 341 15.15 -7.67 -25.03
CA ASN A 341 16.39 -8.01 -25.74
C ASN A 341 16.25 -9.24 -26.66
N GLY A 342 15.04 -9.83 -26.75
CA GLY A 342 14.77 -10.96 -27.63
C GLY A 342 14.65 -10.55 -29.10
N PRO A 343 14.83 -11.50 -30.05
CA PRO A 343 14.58 -11.22 -31.47
C PRO A 343 13.12 -10.77 -31.67
N PRO A 344 12.86 -9.79 -32.55
CA PRO A 344 11.51 -9.25 -32.72
C PRO A 344 10.54 -10.37 -33.06
N LYS A 345 9.52 -10.57 -32.21
CA LYS A 345 8.46 -11.55 -32.46
C LYS A 345 7.85 -11.25 -33.84
N LYS A 346 7.98 -12.22 -34.76
CA LYS A 346 7.37 -12.12 -36.09
C LYS A 346 5.87 -11.91 -35.87
N ALA A 347 5.35 -10.81 -36.41
CA ALA A 347 3.91 -10.55 -36.39
C ALA A 347 3.20 -11.79 -36.94
N ARG A 348 2.31 -12.39 -36.14
CA ARG A 348 1.31 -13.32 -36.68
C ARG A 348 0.53 -12.52 -37.71
N ARG A 349 0.69 -12.89 -38.98
CA ARG A 349 -0.19 -12.44 -40.05
C ARG A 349 -1.49 -13.21 -39.83
N ASP A 350 -2.50 -12.52 -39.33
CA ASP A 350 -3.89 -12.92 -39.51
C ASP A 350 -4.40 -12.31 -40.81
#